data_AF-A0A527HEU1-F1
#
_entry.id   AF-A0A527HEU1-F1
#
_cell.length_a   1.000
_cell.length_b   1.000
_cell.length_c   1.000
_cell.angle_alpha   90.00
_cell.angle_beta   90.00
_cell.angle_gamma   90.00
#
_symmetry.space_group_name_H-M   'P 1'
#
loop_
_entity.id
_entity.type
_entity.pdbx_description
1 polymer ?
#
loop_
_entity_poly.entity_id
_entity_poly.type
_entity_poly.pdbx_seq_one_letter_code
_entity_poly.pdbx_strand_id
1 'polypeptide(L)'
;MASLWKLPVIYIIENNRYAMGTSVSRSSAETNFSHRGASFKIPGIQVDGMDVRAVKAAGDQATEWCRAGNGPIILEMQTYRYRGHSMSDPAKYRSKEEVQKMRSDHDPIEQVKARLMEKKWATEDELKTIDKEVRDIVADAAEFAQNDAEPDPSELWTDIVL
;
A
#
# COMPACT_ATOMS: atom_id res chain seq x y z
N MET A 1 -19.09 15.17 -0.51
CA MET A 1 -20.19 14.23 -0.86
C MET A 1 -20.26 13.03 0.06
N ALA A 2 -19.19 12.21 0.19
CA ALA A 2 -19.24 10.99 1.01
C ALA A 2 -19.74 11.19 2.45
N SER A 3 -19.28 12.23 3.14
CA SER A 3 -19.76 12.58 4.49
C SER A 3 -21.24 12.99 4.51
N LEU A 4 -21.66 13.89 3.60
CA LEU A 4 -23.04 14.37 3.49
C LEU A 4 -24.04 13.23 3.26
N TRP A 5 -23.68 12.26 2.42
CA TRP A 5 -24.53 11.13 2.07
C TRP A 5 -24.29 9.89 2.93
N LYS A 6 -23.41 9.97 3.93
CA LYS A 6 -23.00 8.86 4.80
C LYS A 6 -22.60 7.60 4.00
N LEU A 7 -21.85 7.78 2.91
CA LEU A 7 -21.44 6.66 2.07
C LEU A 7 -20.47 5.74 2.83
N PRO A 8 -20.56 4.41 2.65
CA PRO A 8 -19.64 3.45 3.27
C PRO A 8 -18.31 3.40 2.50
N VAL A 9 -17.49 4.43 2.67
CA VAL A 9 -16.20 4.59 1.95
C VAL A 9 -15.04 4.65 2.93
N ILE A 10 -14.04 3.80 2.70
CA ILE A 10 -12.77 3.85 3.42
C ILE A 10 -11.75 4.50 2.49
N TYR A 11 -11.21 5.65 2.88
CA TYR A 11 -10.12 6.30 2.16
C TYR A 11 -8.79 5.84 2.75
N ILE A 12 -7.99 5.12 1.98
CA ILE A 12 -6.65 4.70 2.40
C ILE A 12 -5.62 5.64 1.79
N ILE A 13 -4.75 6.19 2.62
CA ILE A 13 -3.63 7.03 2.21
C ILE A 13 -2.35 6.29 2.52
N GLU A 14 -1.66 5.79 1.49
CA GLU A 14 -0.33 5.20 1.62
C GLU A 14 0.73 6.30 1.68
N ASN A 15 1.04 6.76 2.89
CA ASN A 15 2.04 7.79 3.12
C ASN A 15 3.44 7.18 3.14
N ASN A 16 4.04 7.04 1.95
CA ASN A 16 5.41 6.57 1.77
C ASN A 16 6.49 7.68 1.89
N ARG A 17 6.11 8.85 2.44
CA ARG A 17 6.93 10.06 2.67
C ARG A 17 7.26 10.93 1.45
N TYR A 18 7.05 10.47 0.22
CA TYR A 18 7.47 11.20 -0.99
C TYR A 18 6.46 11.13 -2.15
N ALA A 19 6.12 12.29 -2.71
CA ALA A 19 5.45 12.40 -4.01
C ALA A 19 6.51 12.57 -5.11
N MET A 20 6.79 11.50 -5.86
CA MET A 20 7.99 11.37 -6.70
C MET A 20 9.26 11.66 -5.86
N GLY A 21 9.81 12.88 -5.97
CA GLY A 21 10.98 13.34 -5.23
C GLY A 21 10.70 14.45 -4.20
N THR A 22 9.45 14.88 -4.05
CA THR A 22 9.07 15.91 -3.09
C THR A 22 8.63 15.27 -1.79
N SER A 23 9.29 15.59 -0.68
CA SER A 23 8.91 15.07 0.64
C SER A 23 7.56 15.65 1.11
N VAL A 24 6.85 14.91 1.95
CA VAL A 24 5.59 15.37 2.56
C VAL A 24 5.78 16.67 3.34
N SER A 25 6.86 16.78 4.11
CA SER A 25 7.19 17.98 4.89
C SER A 25 7.42 19.25 4.04
N ARG A 26 7.73 19.09 2.75
CA ARG A 26 7.94 20.20 1.81
C ARG A 26 6.71 20.52 0.97
N SER A 27 5.75 19.60 0.88
CA SER A 27 4.60 19.70 -0.01
C SER A 27 3.27 19.89 0.72
N SER A 28 3.24 19.74 2.05
CA SER A 28 2.01 19.84 2.82
C SER A 28 2.20 20.58 4.13
N ALA A 29 1.28 21.49 4.43
CA ALA A 29 1.22 22.19 5.71
C ALA A 29 0.68 21.30 6.84
N GLU A 30 -0.23 20.39 6.50
CA GLU A 30 -0.71 19.32 7.40
C GLU A 30 -0.02 18.02 6.97
N THR A 31 0.89 17.51 7.80
CA THR A 31 1.69 16.31 7.50
C THR A 31 1.09 15.03 8.08
N ASN A 32 0.10 15.14 8.98
CA ASN A 32 -0.75 14.04 9.40
C ASN A 32 -1.95 13.95 8.45
N PHE A 33 -1.85 13.10 7.44
CA PHE A 33 -2.89 13.00 6.42
C PHE A 33 -4.18 12.34 6.91
N SER A 34 -4.20 11.70 8.07
CA SER A 34 -5.46 11.28 8.71
C SER A 34 -6.38 12.47 9.02
N HIS A 35 -5.83 13.69 9.18
CA HIS A 35 -6.62 14.90 9.41
C HIS A 35 -7.26 15.49 8.15
N ARG A 36 -6.95 14.99 6.94
CA ARG A 36 -7.47 15.55 5.69
C ARG A 36 -9.00 15.54 5.59
N GLY A 37 -9.65 14.69 6.38
CA GLY A 37 -11.10 14.59 6.48
C GLY A 37 -11.77 15.61 7.42
N ALA A 38 -11.01 16.34 8.23
CA ALA A 38 -11.53 17.13 9.35
C ALA A 38 -12.55 18.21 8.91
N SER A 39 -12.27 18.94 7.84
CA SER A 39 -13.17 19.95 7.28
C SER A 39 -14.49 19.36 6.76
N PHE A 40 -14.52 18.06 6.48
CA PHE A 40 -15.69 17.31 6.02
C PHE A 40 -16.33 16.47 7.12
N LYS A 41 -15.88 16.58 8.37
CA LYS A 41 -16.30 15.74 9.51
C LYS A 41 -16.06 14.23 9.26
N ILE A 42 -15.05 13.89 8.46
CA ILE A 42 -14.64 12.50 8.22
C ILE A 42 -13.53 12.16 9.23
N PRO A 43 -13.73 11.19 10.12
CA PRO A 43 -12.70 10.78 11.07
C PRO A 43 -11.52 10.14 10.33
N GLY A 44 -10.34 10.22 10.92
CA GLY A 44 -9.14 9.58 10.39
C GLY A 44 -8.28 8.96 11.48
N ILE A 45 -7.55 7.90 11.11
CA ILE A 45 -6.65 7.17 12.00
C ILE A 45 -5.29 7.00 11.30
N GLN A 46 -4.20 7.28 12.01
CA GLN A 46 -2.86 6.90 11.57
C GLN A 46 -2.59 5.45 11.96
N VAL A 47 -2.08 4.69 10.99
CA VAL A 47 -1.81 3.27 11.14
C VAL A 47 -0.35 3.04 10.79
N ASP A 48 0.35 2.22 11.57
CA ASP A 48 1.64 1.70 11.16
C ASP A 48 1.45 0.81 9.92
N GLY A 49 1.78 1.34 8.75
CA GLY A 49 1.68 0.65 7.47
C GLY A 49 2.77 -0.42 7.29
N MET A 50 3.71 -0.53 8.23
CA MET A 50 4.78 -1.53 8.23
C MET A 50 4.48 -2.71 9.19
N ASP A 51 3.36 -2.70 9.95
CA ASP A 51 2.86 -3.89 10.67
C ASP A 51 1.54 -4.37 10.05
N VAL A 52 1.59 -5.52 9.38
CA VAL A 52 0.42 -6.15 8.75
C VAL A 52 -0.76 -6.37 9.70
N ARG A 53 -0.51 -6.57 11.01
CA ARG A 53 -1.56 -6.75 12.01
C ARG A 53 -2.24 -5.42 12.36
N ALA A 54 -1.47 -4.33 12.42
CA ALA A 54 -2.02 -3.00 12.63
C ALA A 54 -2.88 -2.58 11.42
N VAL A 55 -2.39 -2.83 10.20
CA VAL A 55 -3.15 -2.64 8.96
C VAL A 55 -4.44 -3.47 8.97
N LYS A 56 -4.36 -4.76 9.33
CA LYS A 56 -5.55 -5.62 9.41
C LYS A 56 -6.56 -5.10 10.44
N ALA A 57 -6.12 -4.81 11.66
CA ALA A 57 -7.01 -4.34 12.72
C ALA A 57 -7.70 -3.02 12.36
N ALA A 58 -6.96 -2.07 11.77
CA ALA A 58 -7.54 -0.82 11.29
C ALA A 58 -8.51 -1.03 10.12
N GLY A 59 -8.18 -1.96 9.20
CA GLY A 59 -9.06 -2.34 8.09
C GLY A 59 -10.36 -2.98 8.55
N ASP A 60 -10.29 -3.89 9.53
CA ASP A 60 -11.47 -4.51 10.15
C ASP A 60 -12.35 -3.44 10.82
N GLN A 61 -11.75 -2.57 11.64
CA GLN A 61 -12.46 -1.47 12.33
C GLN A 61 -13.12 -0.49 11.35
N ALA A 62 -12.40 -0.06 10.31
CA ALA A 62 -12.94 0.86 9.30
C ALA A 62 -14.07 0.21 8.49
N THR A 63 -13.95 -1.08 8.20
CA THR A 63 -14.98 -1.86 7.52
C THR A 63 -16.24 -1.96 8.37
N GLU A 64 -16.11 -2.31 9.65
CA GLU A 64 -17.22 -2.35 10.59
C GLU A 64 -17.88 -0.97 10.73
N TRP A 65 -17.07 0.09 10.88
CA TRP A 65 -17.54 1.48 10.95
C TRP A 65 -18.43 1.86 9.76
N CYS A 66 -17.92 1.66 8.53
CA CYS A 66 -18.65 2.00 7.32
C CYS A 66 -19.91 1.14 7.16
N ARG A 67 -19.83 -0.16 7.44
CA ARG A 67 -20.97 -1.09 7.33
C ARG A 67 -22.07 -0.81 8.35
N ALA A 68 -21.74 -0.26 9.52
CA ALA A 68 -22.72 0.18 10.51
C ALA A 68 -23.43 1.50 10.13
N GLY A 69 -23.12 2.09 8.97
CA GLY A 69 -23.76 3.32 8.50
C GLY A 69 -23.21 4.61 9.12
N ASN A 70 -22.04 4.54 9.77
CA ASN A 70 -21.38 5.71 10.35
C ASN A 70 -20.75 6.65 9.30
N GLY A 71 -20.83 6.29 8.02
CA GLY A 71 -20.29 7.06 6.91
C GLY A 71 -18.81 6.75 6.64
N PRO A 72 -18.09 7.66 5.96
CA PRO A 72 -16.72 7.41 5.54
C PRO A 72 -15.71 7.52 6.68
N ILE A 73 -14.52 6.95 6.48
CA ILE A 73 -13.36 7.05 7.38
C ILE A 73 -12.05 7.10 6.58
N ILE A 74 -11.04 7.78 7.11
CA ILE A 74 -9.68 7.80 6.54
C ILE A 74 -8.75 6.89 7.35
N LEU A 75 -7.95 6.09 6.66
CA LEU A 75 -6.81 5.38 7.23
C LEU A 75 -5.53 5.88 6.56
N GLU A 76 -4.63 6.48 7.33
CA GLU A 76 -3.31 6.88 6.85
C GLU A 76 -2.28 5.81 7.21
N MET A 77 -1.87 5.03 6.22
CA MET A 77 -0.84 4.01 6.36
C MET A 77 0.53 4.67 6.30
N GLN A 78 1.21 4.75 7.44
CA GLN A 78 2.60 5.21 7.53
C GLN A 78 3.50 4.12 6.97
N THR A 79 4.03 4.30 5.77
CA THR A 79 4.83 3.28 5.08
C THR A 79 6.07 3.89 4.43
N TYR A 80 6.78 3.11 3.60
CA TYR A 80 7.97 3.57 2.91
C TYR A 80 8.19 2.84 1.58
N ARG A 81 8.55 3.59 0.53
CA ARG A 81 8.87 3.02 -0.79
C ARG A 81 10.36 2.77 -0.91
N TYR A 82 10.83 1.53 -0.95
CA TYR A 82 12.28 1.27 -1.01
C TYR A 82 12.95 1.61 -2.35
N ARG A 83 12.22 1.49 -3.47
CA ARG A 83 12.73 1.80 -4.82
C ARG A 83 12.42 3.25 -5.23
N GLY A 84 12.99 3.71 -6.34
CA GLY A 84 12.62 4.98 -6.96
C GLY A 84 11.12 5.07 -7.27
N HIS A 85 10.65 6.27 -7.62
CA HIS A 85 9.24 6.50 -7.95
C HIS A 85 8.74 5.63 -9.11
N SER A 86 9.61 5.41 -10.08
CA SER A 86 9.39 4.55 -11.25
C SER A 86 10.70 3.81 -11.57
N MET A 87 10.64 2.94 -12.58
CA MET A 87 11.83 2.25 -13.11
C MET A 87 12.93 3.21 -13.61
N SER A 88 12.56 4.43 -14.01
CA SER A 88 13.48 5.44 -14.52
C SER A 88 13.95 6.43 -13.45
N ASP A 89 13.42 6.39 -12.24
CA ASP A 89 13.77 7.34 -11.18
C ASP A 89 14.96 6.84 -10.33
N PRO A 90 16.11 7.54 -10.35
CA PRO A 90 17.29 7.17 -9.57
C PRO A 90 17.20 7.50 -8.06
N ALA A 91 16.12 8.12 -7.59
CA ALA A 91 15.84 8.41 -6.18
C ALA A 91 16.87 9.32 -5.46
N LYS A 92 17.42 10.32 -6.16
CA LYS A 92 18.48 11.22 -5.64
C LYS A 92 18.06 12.19 -4.52
N TYR A 93 16.78 12.22 -4.15
CA TYR A 93 16.18 13.16 -3.19
C TYR A 93 16.11 12.63 -1.74
N ARG A 94 16.74 11.48 -1.47
CA ARG A 94 16.79 10.83 -0.16
C ARG A 94 18.09 10.05 -0.02
N SER A 95 18.53 9.83 1.21
CA SER A 95 19.82 9.18 1.46
C SER A 95 19.71 7.66 1.38
N LYS A 96 20.83 6.99 1.09
CA LYS A 96 20.86 5.52 1.10
C LYS A 96 20.69 4.99 2.52
N GLU A 97 21.20 5.72 3.49
CA GLU A 97 21.16 5.42 4.91
C GLU A 97 19.72 5.42 5.44
N GLU A 98 18.91 6.40 5.03
CA GLU A 98 17.48 6.46 5.37
C GLU A 98 16.74 5.21 4.88
N VAL A 99 16.94 4.87 3.59
CA VAL A 99 16.29 3.71 2.96
C VAL A 99 16.75 2.40 3.61
N GLN A 100 18.05 2.26 3.89
CA GLN A 100 18.62 1.08 4.53
C GLN A 100 18.09 0.91 5.95
N LYS A 101 18.08 1.97 6.75
CA LYS A 101 17.53 1.94 8.12
C LYS A 101 16.07 1.52 8.11
N MET A 102 15.27 2.10 7.22
CA MET A 102 13.86 1.73 7.12
C MET A 102 13.66 0.26 6.72
N ARG A 103 14.53 -0.27 5.86
CA ARG A 103 14.47 -1.69 5.47
C ARG A 103 14.96 -2.62 6.58
N SER A 104 16.04 -2.30 7.27
CA SER A 104 16.56 -3.16 8.34
C SER A 104 15.63 -3.22 9.54
N ASP A 105 15.04 -2.08 9.91
CA ASP A 105 14.37 -1.93 11.19
C ASP A 105 12.86 -2.18 11.09
N HIS A 106 12.27 -1.96 9.91
CA HIS A 106 10.82 -1.91 9.74
C HIS A 106 10.27 -2.75 8.59
N ASP A 107 11.06 -3.54 7.85
CA ASP A 107 10.51 -4.33 6.75
C ASP A 107 9.35 -5.25 7.21
N PRO A 108 8.13 -5.09 6.66
CA PRO A 108 6.95 -5.80 7.13
C PRO A 108 7.07 -7.32 6.91
N ILE A 109 7.81 -7.76 5.89
CA ILE A 109 8.00 -9.18 5.58
C ILE A 109 8.95 -9.80 6.60
N GLU A 110 10.07 -9.15 6.89
CA GLU A 110 11.03 -9.63 7.90
C GLU A 110 10.40 -9.65 9.31
N GLN A 111 9.59 -8.65 9.65
CA GLN A 111 8.83 -8.66 10.91
C GLN A 111 7.86 -9.84 11.02
N VAL A 112 7.16 -10.18 9.93
CA VAL A 112 6.26 -11.35 9.89
C VAL A 112 7.06 -12.63 10.00
N LYS A 113 8.14 -12.78 9.22
CA LYS A 113 9.03 -13.93 9.26
C LYS A 113 9.58 -14.18 10.66
N ALA A 114 10.14 -13.15 11.29
CA ALA A 114 10.67 -13.25 12.65
C ALA A 114 9.63 -13.78 13.64
N ARG A 115 8.39 -13.28 13.56
CA ARG A 115 7.27 -13.71 14.40
C ARG A 115 6.85 -15.15 14.16
N LEU A 116 6.81 -15.58 12.89
CA LEU A 116 6.48 -16.96 12.53
C LEU A 116 7.52 -17.93 13.09
N MET A 117 8.81 -17.59 12.96
CA MET A 117 9.93 -18.39 13.47
C MET A 117 9.95 -18.44 15.00
N GLU A 118 9.79 -17.29 15.68
CA GLU A 118 9.75 -17.21 17.15
C GLU A 118 8.63 -18.09 17.72
N LYS A 119 7.45 -18.06 17.10
CA LYS A 119 6.29 -18.86 17.52
C LYS A 119 6.27 -20.28 17.00
N LYS A 120 7.26 -20.67 16.18
CA LYS A 120 7.34 -21.98 15.52
C LYS A 120 6.07 -22.31 14.73
N TRP A 121 5.47 -21.29 14.11
CA TRP A 121 4.29 -21.44 13.25
C TRP A 121 4.67 -21.81 11.81
N ALA A 122 5.93 -21.59 11.43
CA ALA A 122 6.51 -22.04 10.19
C ALA A 122 8.02 -22.29 10.39
N THR A 123 8.59 -23.11 9.52
CA THR A 123 10.02 -23.37 9.39
C THR A 123 10.61 -22.58 8.22
N GLU A 124 11.94 -22.43 8.20
CA GLU A 124 12.60 -21.73 7.10
C GLU A 124 12.40 -22.45 5.75
N ASP A 125 12.34 -23.78 5.74
CA ASP A 125 12.12 -24.57 4.53
C ASP A 125 10.69 -24.41 4.00
N GLU A 126 9.68 -24.36 4.87
CA GLU A 126 8.30 -24.04 4.46
C GLU A 126 8.20 -22.65 3.84
N LEU A 127 8.88 -21.65 4.43
CA LEU A 127 8.90 -20.29 3.86
C LEU A 127 9.63 -20.24 2.51
N LYS A 128 10.72 -21.00 2.34
CA LYS A 128 11.42 -21.13 1.04
C LYS A 128 10.55 -21.81 -0.02
N THR A 129 9.75 -22.80 0.37
CA THR A 129 8.77 -23.42 -0.53
C THR A 129 7.75 -22.39 -1.00
N ILE A 130 7.19 -21.57 -0.11
CA ILE A 130 6.27 -20.48 -0.47
C ILE A 130 6.95 -19.49 -1.42
N ASP A 131 8.19 -19.07 -1.13
CA ASP A 131 8.94 -18.16 -2.01
C ASP A 131 9.13 -18.73 -3.42
N LYS A 132 9.36 -20.04 -3.53
CA LYS A 132 9.50 -20.72 -4.81
C LYS A 132 8.17 -20.75 -5.56
N GLU A 133 7.09 -21.16 -4.90
CA GLU A 133 5.75 -21.20 -5.50
C GLU A 133 5.33 -19.83 -6.03
N VAL A 134 5.57 -18.76 -5.29
CA VAL A 134 5.27 -17.39 -5.74
C VAL A 134 6.13 -16.99 -6.93
N ARG A 135 7.41 -17.39 -6.99
CA ARG A 135 8.27 -17.12 -8.16
C ARG A 135 7.77 -17.84 -9.40
N ASP A 136 7.36 -19.10 -9.26
CA ASP A 136 6.84 -19.90 -10.37
C ASP A 136 5.55 -19.25 -10.91
N ILE A 137 4.62 -18.84 -10.03
CA ILE A 137 3.39 -18.11 -10.42
C ILE A 137 3.71 -16.80 -11.18
N VAL A 138 4.68 -16.02 -10.71
CA VAL A 138 5.06 -14.74 -11.35
C VAL A 138 5.74 -14.98 -12.69
N ALA A 139 6.56 -16.03 -12.82
CA ALA A 139 7.20 -16.41 -14.07
C ALA A 139 6.17 -16.83 -15.11
N ASP A 140 5.22 -17.70 -14.74
CA ASP A 140 4.13 -18.15 -15.60
C ASP A 140 3.28 -16.96 -16.09
N ALA A 141 2.95 -16.02 -15.18
CA ALA A 141 2.19 -14.82 -15.55
C ALA A 141 2.96 -13.90 -16.52
N ALA A 142 4.28 -13.77 -16.34
CA ALA A 142 5.13 -12.99 -17.23
C ALA A 142 5.28 -13.65 -18.61
N GLU A 143 5.44 -14.98 -18.65
CA GLU A 143 5.50 -15.75 -19.90
C GLU A 143 4.18 -15.65 -20.67
N PHE A 144 3.04 -15.80 -19.97
CA PHE A 144 1.73 -15.60 -20.57
C PHE A 144 1.62 -14.20 -21.20
N ALA A 145 1.92 -13.14 -20.44
CA ALA A 145 1.78 -11.77 -20.91
C ALA A 145 2.75 -11.40 -22.07
N GLN A 146 3.90 -12.05 -22.17
CA GLN A 146 4.87 -11.81 -23.25
C GLN A 146 4.53 -12.54 -24.54
N ASN A 147 3.84 -13.68 -24.44
CA ASN A 147 3.47 -14.52 -25.56
C ASN A 147 2.03 -14.29 -26.04
N ASP A 148 1.23 -13.54 -25.27
CA ASP A 148 -0.13 -13.20 -25.68
C ASP A 148 -0.11 -12.32 -26.93
N ALA A 149 -1.14 -12.47 -27.76
CA ALA A 149 -1.24 -11.68 -28.99
C ALA A 149 -1.52 -10.22 -28.64
N GLU A 150 -0.87 -9.30 -29.35
CA GLU A 150 -1.26 -7.89 -29.30
C GLU A 150 -2.76 -7.74 -29.65
N PRO A 151 -3.49 -6.84 -28.98
CA PRO A 151 -4.88 -6.57 -29.31
C PRO A 151 -5.05 -6.21 -30.79
N ASP A 152 -6.16 -6.63 -31.41
CA ASP A 152 -6.46 -6.23 -32.78
C ASP A 152 -6.58 -4.70 -32.87
N PRO A 153 -6.04 -4.04 -33.91
CA PRO A 153 -6.13 -2.59 -34.06
C PRO A 153 -7.57 -2.02 -34.03
N SER A 154 -8.58 -2.84 -34.30
CA SER A 154 -10.00 -2.46 -34.17
C SER A 154 -10.43 -2.17 -32.73
N GLU A 155 -9.74 -2.70 -31.72
CA GLU A 155 -9.97 -2.39 -30.29
C GLU A 155 -9.69 -0.92 -29.95
N LEU A 156 -8.98 -0.17 -30.79
CA LEU A 156 -8.80 1.27 -30.60
C LEU A 156 -10.11 2.07 -30.66
N TRP A 157 -11.16 1.50 -31.27
CA TRP A 157 -12.44 2.18 -31.51
C TRP A 157 -13.58 1.65 -30.62
N THR A 158 -13.31 0.63 -29.81
CA THR A 158 -14.26 0.12 -28.81
C THR A 158 -14.24 1.03 -27.58
N ASP A 159 -15.27 0.93 -26.73
CA ASP A 159 -15.43 1.71 -25.49
C ASP A 159 -15.42 3.26 -25.62
N ILE A 160 -15.55 3.79 -26.84
CA ILE A 160 -15.83 5.21 -27.12
C ILE A 160 -17.33 5.36 -27.40
N VAL A 161 -18.08 5.88 -26.43
CA VAL A 161 -19.51 6.21 -26.58
C VAL A 161 -19.69 7.72 -26.80
N LEU A 162 -20.75 8.09 -27.53
CA LEU A 162 -21.08 9.48 -27.92
C LEU A 162 -21.42 10.39 -26.73
#